data_AF-A0A9D4WDA7-F1
#
_entry.id   AF-A0A9D4WDA7-F1
#
_cell.length_a   1.000
_cell.length_b   1.000
_cell.length_c   1.000
_cell.angle_alpha   90.00
_cell.angle_beta   90.00
_cell.angle_gamma   90.00
#
_symmetry.space_group_name_H-M   'P 1'
#
loop_
_entity.id
_entity.type
_entity.pdbx_description
1 polymer ?
#
loop_
_entity_poly.entity_id
_entity_poly.type
_entity_poly.pdbx_seq_one_letter_code
_entity_poly.pdbx_strand_id
1 'polypeptide(L)'
;MPAGKGFVRGRIKLCLGKPADQSTILVKFLGTFVGLGDAERIHKYHSENNRGRADYEKIKSEGVKSCNIRETDQGDKVESLLYSYVAIAEDLEKLDFNSKSWSSVKSRKEIDDLDKAPVKTDERQ
;
A
#
# COMPACT_ATOMS: atom_id res chain seq x y z
N MET A 1 -8.33 -5.07 5.00
CA MET A 1 -8.96 -3.74 4.96
C MET A 1 -10.45 -3.94 4.83
N PRO A 2 -11.25 -3.75 5.88
CA PRO A 2 -12.69 -3.97 5.80
C PRO A 2 -13.35 -2.87 4.97
N ALA A 3 -14.37 -3.27 4.22
CA ALA A 3 -15.15 -2.41 3.31
C ALA A 3 -15.93 -1.29 4.03
N GLY A 4 -16.00 -1.29 5.37
CA GLY A 4 -16.86 -0.40 6.17
C GLY A 4 -16.40 1.06 6.28
N LYS A 5 -15.12 1.39 6.02
CA LYS A 5 -14.61 2.78 6.07
C LYS A 5 -14.46 3.44 4.68
N GLY A 6 -15.01 2.85 3.61
CA GLY A 6 -15.02 3.47 2.27
C GLY A 6 -13.67 3.51 1.55
N PHE A 7 -12.67 2.76 2.04
CA PHE A 7 -11.33 2.69 1.43
C PHE A 7 -11.25 1.77 0.20
N VAL A 8 -12.25 0.90 -0.03
CA VAL A 8 -12.15 -0.16 -1.04
C VAL A 8 -13.20 0.05 -2.13
N ARG A 9 -12.77 0.58 -3.27
CA ARG A 9 -13.58 0.64 -4.51
C ARG A 9 -13.02 -0.21 -5.66
N GLY A 10 -12.16 -1.21 -5.35
CA GLY A 10 -11.52 -2.05 -6.37
C GLY A 10 -11.07 -3.44 -5.89
N ARG A 11 -10.56 -4.25 -6.82
CA ARG A 11 -10.02 -5.60 -6.54
C ARG A 11 -8.68 -5.49 -5.81
N ILE A 12 -8.71 -5.61 -4.48
CA ILE A 12 -7.49 -5.75 -3.69
C ILE A 12 -6.98 -7.19 -3.82
N LYS A 13 -5.76 -7.37 -4.31
CA LYS A 13 -5.01 -8.62 -4.13
C LYS A 13 -4.11 -8.48 -2.92
N LEU A 14 -4.32 -9.34 -1.93
CA LEU A 14 -3.46 -9.51 -0.77
C LEU A 14 -2.35 -10.50 -1.14
N CYS A 15 -1.10 -10.07 -1.17
CA CYS A 15 0.02 -11.00 -1.25
C CYS A 15 0.68 -11.05 0.13
N LEU A 16 0.65 -12.23 0.75
CA LEU A 16 1.42 -12.51 1.96
C LEU A 16 2.88 -12.65 1.56
N GLY A 17 3.78 -11.98 2.29
CA GLY A 17 5.23 -12.22 2.17
C GLY A 17 5.62 -13.63 2.58
N LYS A 18 6.92 -13.98 2.51
CA LYS A 18 7.39 -15.26 3.06
C LYS A 18 7.12 -15.28 4.57
N PRO A 19 6.90 -16.45 5.20
CA PRO A 19 6.66 -16.56 6.64
C PRO A 19 7.75 -15.90 7.53
N ALA A 20 8.97 -15.77 7.01
CA ALA A 20 10.09 -15.12 7.68
C ALA A 20 10.11 -13.58 7.55
N ASP A 21 9.31 -12.99 6.66
CA ASP A 21 9.35 -11.57 6.27
C ASP A 21 8.34 -10.70 7.06
N GLN A 22 8.22 -10.95 8.37
CA GLN A 22 7.63 -10.00 9.32
C GLN A 22 6.21 -9.53 8.99
N SER A 23 5.27 -10.44 8.68
CA SER A 23 3.84 -10.14 8.47
C SER A 23 3.55 -8.96 7.50
N THR A 24 4.39 -8.76 6.48
CA THR A 24 4.21 -7.68 5.51
C THR A 24 3.20 -8.09 4.43
N ILE A 25 2.32 -7.16 4.10
CA ILE A 25 1.24 -7.35 3.12
C ILE A 25 1.44 -6.39 1.96
N LEU A 26 1.44 -6.90 0.73
CA LEU A 26 1.33 -6.08 -0.47
C LEU A 26 -0.15 -5.90 -0.84
N VAL A 27 -0.56 -4.65 -1.00
CA VAL A 27 -1.89 -4.26 -1.49
C VAL A 27 -1.75 -3.71 -2.90
N LYS A 28 -2.36 -4.38 -3.88
CA LYS A 28 -2.36 -3.94 -5.28
C LYS A 28 -3.63 -3.17 -5.62
N PHE A 29 -3.47 -2.01 -6.26
CA PHE A 29 -4.54 -1.18 -6.79
C PHE A 29 -4.57 -1.28 -8.32
N LEU A 30 -5.66 -0.82 -8.93
CA LEU A 30 -5.73 -0.67 -10.39
C LEU A 30 -4.74 0.41 -10.84
N GLY A 31 -4.02 0.18 -11.94
CA GLY A 31 -3.10 1.13 -12.56
C GLY A 31 -3.80 2.31 -13.23
N THR A 32 -4.60 3.05 -12.46
CA THR A 32 -5.41 4.20 -12.88
C THR A 32 -5.24 5.31 -11.83
N PHE A 33 -5.51 6.56 -12.19
CA PHE A 33 -5.43 7.67 -11.22
C PHE A 33 -6.39 7.50 -10.04
N VAL A 34 -7.56 6.88 -10.25
CA VAL A 34 -8.48 6.51 -9.17
C VAL A 34 -7.82 5.50 -8.21
N GLY A 35 -7.18 4.47 -8.76
CA GLY A 35 -6.46 3.48 -7.95
C GLY A 35 -5.28 4.06 -7.18
N LEU A 36 -4.55 5.02 -7.76
CA LEU A 36 -3.51 5.77 -7.06
C LEU A 36 -4.10 6.61 -5.92
N GLY A 37 -5.20 7.31 -6.16
CA GLY A 37 -5.89 8.11 -5.14
C GLY A 37 -6.41 7.27 -3.96
N ASP A 38 -6.90 6.05 -4.23
CA ASP A 38 -7.30 5.11 -3.18
C ASP A 38 -6.09 4.64 -2.34
N ALA A 39 -4.93 4.39 -2.98
CA ALA A 39 -3.69 4.05 -2.28
C ALA A 39 -3.20 5.20 -1.38
N GLU A 40 -3.21 6.42 -1.90
CA GLU A 40 -2.84 7.63 -1.17
C GLU A 40 -3.76 7.89 0.04
N ARG A 41 -5.06 7.62 -0.10
CA ARG A 41 -6.02 7.76 1.01
C ARG A 41 -5.68 6.83 2.17
N ILE A 42 -5.33 5.58 1.89
CA ILE A 42 -4.94 4.60 2.92
C ILE A 42 -3.62 5.01 3.58
N HIS A 43 -2.64 5.46 2.79
CA HIS A 43 -1.38 5.97 3.30
C HIS A 43 -1.59 7.17 4.23
N LYS A 44 -2.38 8.16 3.80
CA LYS A 44 -2.69 9.35 4.59
C LYS A 44 -3.36 8.99 5.91
N TYR A 45 -4.38 8.13 5.86
CA TYR A 45 -5.11 7.70 7.06
C TYR A 45 -4.19 7.06 8.12
N HIS A 46 -3.24 6.21 7.73
CA HIS A 46 -2.32 5.62 8.69
C HIS A 46 -1.21 6.59 9.10
N SER A 47 -0.71 7.43 8.19
CA SER A 47 0.30 8.43 8.52
C SER A 47 -0.21 9.47 9.53
N GLU A 48 -1.46 9.92 9.41
CA GLU A 48 -2.10 10.85 10.37
C GLU A 48 -2.29 10.23 11.76
N ASN A 49 -2.28 8.89 11.83
CA ASN A 49 -2.43 8.12 13.07
C ASN A 49 -1.09 7.60 13.62
N ASN A 50 0.05 8.16 13.19
CA ASN A 50 1.41 7.71 13.55
C ASN A 50 1.66 6.22 13.25
N ARG A 51 1.14 5.77 12.10
CA ARG A 51 1.30 4.41 11.57
C ARG A 51 1.83 4.42 10.14
N GLY A 52 2.64 5.42 9.82
CA GLY A 52 3.34 5.52 8.55
C GLY A 52 4.62 4.68 8.53
N ARG A 53 5.38 4.82 7.45
CA ARG A 53 6.66 4.13 7.27
C ARG A 53 7.67 4.48 8.37
N ALA A 54 7.82 5.77 8.69
CA ALA A 54 8.78 6.22 9.70
C ALA A 54 8.51 5.59 11.07
N ASP A 55 7.22 5.51 11.45
CA ASP A 55 6.79 4.87 12.69
C ASP A 55 7.06 3.36 12.66
N TYR A 56 6.82 2.71 11.52
CA TYR A 56 7.11 1.30 11.33
C TYR A 56 8.61 0.99 11.48
N GLU A 57 9.48 1.75 10.82
CA GLU A 57 10.93 1.55 10.90
C GLU A 57 11.45 1.78 12.33
N LYS A 58 10.89 2.75 13.05
CA LYS A 58 11.21 2.96 14.47
C LYS A 58 10.87 1.72 15.30
N ILE A 59 9.64 1.21 15.20
CA ILE A 59 9.23 -0.01 15.93
C ILE A 59 10.07 -1.23 15.54
N LYS A 60 10.41 -1.37 14.25
CA LYS A 60 11.27 -2.44 13.76
C LYS A 60 12.67 -2.39 14.39
N SER A 61 13.22 -1.19 14.57
CA SER A 61 14.54 -0.99 15.21
C SER A 61 14.52 -1.21 16.73
N GLU A 62 13.41 -0.88 17.40
CA GLU A 62 13.24 -1.03 18.85
C GLU A 62 12.90 -2.48 19.27
N GLY A 63 12.56 -3.34 18.31
CA GLY A 63 12.13 -4.72 18.54
C GLY A 63 10.63 -4.80 18.84
N VAL A 64 9.93 -5.71 18.16
CA VAL A 64 8.47 -5.88 18.32
C VAL A 64 8.19 -6.47 19.72
N LYS A 65 7.60 -5.67 20.61
CA LYS A 65 7.05 -6.18 21.87
C LYS A 65 5.82 -7.03 21.57
N SER A 66 5.74 -8.23 22.15
CA SER A 66 4.61 -9.14 21.90
C SER A 66 3.28 -8.47 22.27
N CYS A 67 2.39 -8.32 21.30
CA CYS A 67 1.03 -7.87 21.54
C CYS A 67 0.16 -9.08 21.90
N ASN A 68 -0.30 -9.15 23.16
CA ASN A 68 -1.25 -10.17 23.60
C ASN A 68 -2.65 -9.81 23.12
N ILE A 69 -2.98 -10.18 21.88
CA ILE A 69 -4.32 -10.01 21.30
C ILE A 69 -5.12 -11.26 21.65
N ARG A 70 -6.22 -11.12 22.40
CA ARG A 70 -7.17 -12.22 22.62
C ARG A 70 -8.09 -12.32 21.41
N GLU A 71 -8.47 -13.53 21.02
CA GLU A 71 -9.31 -13.83 19.82
C GLU A 71 -10.65 -13.08 19.78
N THR A 72 -11.12 -12.54 20.91
CA THR A 72 -12.36 -11.78 21.05
C THR A 72 -12.26 -10.29 20.71
N ASP A 73 -11.07 -9.75 20.42
CA ASP A 73 -10.89 -8.32 20.10
C ASP A 73 -11.21 -8.04 18.61
N GLN A 74 -12.50 -7.81 18.38
CA GLN A 74 -13.18 -7.54 17.11
C GLN A 74 -12.58 -6.35 16.34
N GLY A 75 -11.92 -6.59 15.19
CA GLY A 75 -11.74 -5.64 14.08
C GLY A 75 -10.89 -4.38 14.33
N ASP A 76 -11.39 -3.43 15.11
CA ASP A 76 -10.81 -2.10 15.29
C ASP A 76 -9.47 -2.14 16.06
N LYS A 77 -9.32 -3.06 17.02
CA LYS A 77 -8.04 -3.30 17.70
C LYS A 77 -6.99 -3.89 16.77
N VAL A 78 -7.38 -4.73 15.80
CA VAL A 78 -6.44 -5.33 14.84
C VAL A 78 -5.99 -4.30 13.80
N GLU A 79 -6.91 -3.46 13.32
CA GLU A 79 -6.55 -2.31 12.47
C GLU A 79 -5.55 -1.38 13.17
N SER A 80 -5.66 -1.27 14.50
CA SER A 80 -4.77 -0.42 15.28
C SER A 80 -3.29 -0.84 15.30
N LEU A 81 -3.01 -2.05 14.82
CA LEU A 81 -1.67 -2.64 14.75
C LEU A 81 -1.07 -2.56 13.35
N LEU A 82 -1.86 -2.16 12.35
CA LEU A 82 -1.41 -2.09 10.97
C LEU A 82 -0.69 -0.77 10.70
N TYR A 83 0.49 -0.89 10.11
CA TYR A 83 1.24 0.22 9.54
C TYR A 83 1.10 0.16 8.03
N SER A 84 0.95 1.32 7.38
CA SER A 84 0.82 1.34 5.92
C SER A 84 1.45 2.58 5.31
N TYR A 85 1.93 2.41 4.08
CA TYR A 85 2.48 3.50 3.29
C TYR A 85 2.42 3.15 1.79
N VAL A 86 2.50 4.17 0.94
CA VAL A 86 2.67 3.95 -0.51
C VAL A 86 4.09 3.44 -0.75
N ALA A 87 4.22 2.35 -1.50
CA ALA A 87 5.50 1.74 -1.79
C ALA A 87 6.44 2.71 -2.52
N ILE A 88 7.72 2.65 -2.17
CA ILE A 88 8.80 3.45 -2.74
C ILE A 88 9.76 2.58 -3.57
N ALA A 89 10.77 3.19 -4.18
CA ALA A 89 11.72 2.49 -5.06
C ALA A 89 12.40 1.31 -4.35
N GLU A 90 12.74 1.47 -3.08
CA GLU A 90 13.40 0.48 -2.23
C GLU A 90 12.51 -0.74 -1.95
N ASP A 91 11.19 -0.62 -2.07
CA ASP A 91 10.28 -1.73 -1.88
C ASP A 91 10.16 -2.60 -3.13
N LEU A 92 10.55 -2.09 -4.30
CA LEU A 92 10.53 -2.86 -5.54
C LEU A 92 11.37 -4.13 -5.41
N GLU A 93 12.51 -4.06 -4.72
CA GLU A 93 13.40 -5.20 -4.46
C GLU A 93 12.78 -6.28 -3.57
N LYS A 94 11.73 -5.94 -2.80
CA LYS A 94 11.04 -6.89 -1.91
C LYS A 94 9.94 -7.68 -2.60
N LEU A 95 9.56 -7.29 -3.82
CA LEU A 95 8.52 -7.96 -4.59
C LEU A 95 9.00 -9.32 -5.14
N ASP A 96 8.04 -10.22 -5.36
CA ASP A 96 8.29 -11.45 -6.10
C ASP A 96 8.64 -11.16 -7.57
N PHE A 97 9.33 -12.09 -8.24
CA PHE A 97 9.82 -11.92 -9.60
C PHE A 97 8.72 -11.49 -10.59
N ASN A 98 7.54 -12.09 -10.50
CA ASN A 98 6.42 -11.79 -11.41
C ASN A 98 5.84 -10.39 -11.15
N SER A 99 5.73 -9.99 -9.89
CA SER A 99 5.34 -8.61 -9.54
C SER A 99 6.37 -7.59 -10.00
N LYS A 100 7.67 -7.88 -9.87
CA LYS A 100 8.76 -7.01 -10.34
C LYS A 100 8.72 -6.80 -11.85
N SER A 101 8.55 -7.87 -12.62
CA SER A 101 8.57 -7.80 -14.09
C SER A 101 7.46 -6.93 -14.68
N TRP A 102 6.35 -6.74 -13.94
CA TRP A 102 5.21 -5.92 -14.37
C TRP A 102 5.14 -4.55 -13.68
N SER A 103 6.15 -4.19 -12.88
CA SER A 103 6.15 -2.93 -12.11
C SER A 103 7.24 -1.99 -12.59
N SER A 104 6.94 -0.69 -12.62
CA SER A 104 7.91 0.37 -12.90
C SER A 104 7.84 1.45 -11.82
N VAL A 105 8.99 1.97 -11.41
CA VAL A 105 9.05 3.13 -10.51
C VAL A 105 8.77 4.39 -11.32
N LYS A 106 7.92 5.27 -10.76
CA LYS A 106 7.60 6.57 -11.33
C LYS A 106 7.75 7.66 -10.27
N SER A 107 8.33 8.78 -10.68
CA SER A 107 8.35 9.99 -9.86
C SER A 107 6.97 10.64 -9.81
N ARG A 108 6.72 11.47 -8.79
CA ARG A 108 5.46 12.23 -8.70
C ARG A 108 5.26 13.13 -9.92
N LYS A 109 6.34 13.74 -10.41
CA LYS A 109 6.33 14.57 -11.60
C LYS A 109 5.89 13.80 -12.85
N GLU A 110 6.43 12.60 -13.08
CA GLU A 110 6.01 11.77 -14.22
C GLU A 110 4.52 11.39 -14.15
N ILE A 111 4.00 11.15 -12.95
CA ILE A 111 2.57 10.86 -12.74
C ILE A 111 1.71 12.09 -13.06
N ASP A 112 2.11 13.26 -12.56
CA ASP A 112 1.39 14.51 -12.80
C ASP A 112 1.43 14.92 -14.28
N ASP A 113 2.56 14.68 -14.95
CA ASP A 113 2.72 14.92 -16.38
C ASP A 113 1.86 13.95 -17.19
N LEU A 114 1.71 12.69 -16.74
CA LEU A 114 0.85 11.69 -17.37
C LEU A 114 -0.65 12.03 -17.21
N ASP A 115 -1.05 12.56 -16.06
CA ASP A 115 -2.43 12.98 -15.79
C ASP A 115 -2.86 14.16 -16.67
N LYS A 116 -1.92 15.08 -16.92
CA LYS A 116 -2.12 16.26 -17.77
C LYS A 116 -1.90 15.98 -19.26
N ALA A 117 -1.40 14.79 -19.62
CA ALA A 117 -1.11 14.47 -20.99
C ALA A 117 -2.41 14.43 -21.82
N PRO A 118 -2.44 15.05 -23.01
CA PRO A 118 -3.61 14.95 -23.88
C PRO A 118 -3.85 13.49 -24.25
N VAL A 119 -5.11 13.06 -24.19
CA VAL A 119 -5.52 11.73 -24.64
C VAL A 119 -5.15 11.62 -26.12
N LYS A 120 -4.28 10.67 -26.46
CA LYS A 120 -4.00 10.37 -27.87
C LYS A 120 -5.31 9.90 -28.51
N THR A 121 -5.93 10.75 -29.32
CA THR A 121 -6.94 10.31 -30.27
C THR A 121 -6.25 9.45 -31.30
N ASP A 122 -6.50 8.14 -31.21
CA ASP A 122 -6.07 7.18 -32.22
C ASP A 122 -6.83 7.53 -33.51
N GLU A 123 -6.20 8.26 -34.43
CA GLU A 123 -6.71 8.46 -35.78
C GLU A 123 -6.61 7.11 -36.50
N ARG A 124 -7.66 6.29 -36.37
CA ARG A 124 -7.88 5.16 -37.28
C ARG A 124 -8.15 5.73 -38.67
N GLN A 125 -7.11 5.81 -39.50
CA GLN A 125 -7.26 5.84 -40.95
C GLN A 125 -7.61 4.45 -41.49
#